data_AF-A0A212ACG8-F1
#
_entry.id   AF-A0A212ACG8-F1
#
_cell.length_a   1.000
_cell.length_b   1.000
_cell.length_c   1.000
_cell.angle_alpha   90.00
_cell.angle_beta   90.00
_cell.angle_gamma   90.00
#
_symmetry.space_group_name_H-M   'P 1'
#
loop_
_entity.id
_entity.type
_entity.pdbx_description
1 polymer ?
#
loop_
_entity_poly.entity_id
_entity_poly.type
_entity_poly.pdbx_seq_one_letter_code
_entity_poly.pdbx_strand_id
1 'polypeptide(L)'
;MTIALPFVILLFGAWSLICIAYPLRPFRNRREALLGFVASILGFIFAAVSLMSHQTNPAPTAEQAAVSISDRAAPLPTAVEDRISVETNSLPERLALCEMVSENSAETRLISEAHDLLLAPSADADPVLNERASGLLDKQISRRVIESQPVSVLCEKDGWALVRTMNESADTSSVGWVPNGALAFPQPNTTTVRSIVMKEVPWTAQTKKYRDKILLILNSIARDNPYCRSLDPATLEVSERGTREDPVFFVTCEGGDIPFNIWFRPSDAGGWFGPSPPIERSAAISACEQGARASATHPSTVSFSRFIDVTWTTWNSGRARLASTFTAKNSFNLELKYQISCLFEGNRLLDIQVSEAG
;
A
#
# COMPACT_ATOMS: atom_id res chain seq x y z
N MET A 1 -14.52 14.10 24.26
CA MET A 1 -14.21 12.71 24.66
C MET A 1 -13.01 12.62 25.63
N THR A 2 -12.64 13.70 26.32
CA THR A 2 -11.42 13.79 27.15
C THR A 2 -11.63 13.44 28.63
N ILE A 3 -12.87 13.42 29.12
CA ILE A 3 -13.19 13.14 30.54
C ILE A 3 -13.28 11.62 30.83
N ALA A 4 -13.54 10.80 29.81
CA ALA A 4 -13.77 9.36 30.00
C ALA A 4 -12.50 8.57 30.35
N LEU A 5 -11.35 8.93 29.76
CA LEU A 5 -10.10 8.20 29.93
C LEU A 5 -9.54 8.22 31.37
N PRO A 6 -9.44 9.37 32.08
CA PRO A 6 -8.93 9.38 33.46
C PRO A 6 -9.85 8.62 34.41
N PHE A 7 -11.16 8.63 34.15
CA PHE A 7 -12.14 7.89 34.95
C PHE A 7 -11.98 6.38 34.79
N VAL A 8 -11.74 5.89 33.58
CA VAL A 8 -11.47 4.46 33.31
C VAL A 8 -10.17 4.01 33.99
N ILE A 9 -9.11 4.83 33.94
CA ILE A 9 -7.83 4.53 34.61
C ILE A 9 -8.01 4.45 36.14
N LEU A 10 -8.81 5.34 36.73
CA LEU A 10 -9.12 5.31 38.17
C LEU A 10 -9.91 4.07 38.57
N LEU A 11 -10.94 3.70 37.79
CA LEU A 11 -11.73 2.49 38.04
C LEU A 11 -10.86 1.23 37.93
N PHE A 12 -9.97 1.17 36.95
CA PHE A 12 -9.05 0.04 36.77
C PHE A 12 -8.01 -0.04 37.90
N GLY A 13 -7.50 1.11 38.37
CA GLY A 13 -6.61 1.17 39.54
C GLY A 13 -7.29 0.74 40.83
N ALA A 14 -8.53 1.18 41.07
CA ALA A 14 -9.34 0.76 42.23
C ALA A 14 -9.65 -0.75 42.18
N TRP A 15 -9.99 -1.27 41.01
CA TRP A 15 -10.20 -2.71 40.81
C TRP A 15 -8.93 -3.53 41.08
N SER A 16 -7.77 -3.03 40.65
CA SER A 16 -6.48 -3.67 40.91
C SER A 16 -6.15 -3.71 42.41
N LEU A 17 -6.46 -2.65 43.17
CA LEU A 17 -6.32 -2.64 44.63
C LEU A 17 -7.21 -3.69 45.32
N ILE A 18 -8.46 -3.82 44.90
CA ILE A 18 -9.38 -4.85 45.41
C ILE A 18 -8.81 -6.24 45.12
N CYS A 19 -8.22 -6.44 43.93
CA CYS A 19 -7.63 -7.71 43.52
C CYS A 19 -6.36 -8.11 44.31
N ILE A 20 -5.66 -7.14 44.92
CA ILE A 20 -4.51 -7.41 45.81
C ILE A 20 -4.99 -8.03 47.13
N ALA A 21 -6.09 -7.50 47.68
CA ALA A 21 -6.69 -8.02 48.92
C ALA A 21 -7.42 -9.36 48.68
N TYR A 22 -8.19 -9.44 47.60
CA TYR A 22 -9.02 -10.59 47.23
C TYR A 22 -8.69 -11.01 45.80
N PRO A 23 -8.07 -12.18 45.55
CA PRO A 23 -7.67 -12.59 44.20
C PRO A 23 -8.91 -12.92 43.35
N LEU A 24 -9.40 -11.92 42.61
CA LEU A 24 -10.51 -12.01 41.68
C LEU A 24 -9.97 -12.01 40.24
N ARG A 25 -10.65 -12.72 39.34
CA ARG A 25 -10.33 -12.67 37.91
C ARG A 25 -10.53 -11.23 37.38
N PRO A 26 -9.65 -10.72 36.49
CA PRO A 26 -8.75 -11.47 35.61
C PRO A 26 -7.34 -11.76 36.16
N PHE A 27 -6.96 -11.23 37.32
CA PHE A 27 -5.60 -11.43 37.85
C PHE A 27 -5.44 -12.82 38.48
N ARG A 28 -4.43 -13.57 38.08
CA ARG A 28 -4.19 -14.94 38.58
C ARG A 28 -3.41 -14.94 39.90
N ASN A 29 -2.67 -13.87 40.20
CA ASN A 29 -1.88 -13.74 41.42
C ASN A 29 -1.74 -12.27 41.86
N ARG A 30 -1.34 -12.06 43.12
CA ARG A 30 -1.16 -10.72 43.70
C ARG A 30 -0.09 -9.87 43.00
N ARG A 31 0.90 -10.50 42.36
CA ARG A 31 1.95 -9.78 41.62
C ARG A 31 1.39 -9.13 40.35
N GLU A 32 0.53 -9.82 39.63
CA GLU A 32 -0.16 -9.27 38.45
C GLU A 32 -1.09 -8.11 38.82
N ALA A 33 -1.81 -8.22 39.95
CA ALA A 33 -2.66 -7.13 40.45
C ALA A 33 -1.82 -5.90 40.88
N LEU A 34 -0.65 -6.12 41.50
CA LEU A 34 0.29 -5.05 41.84
C LEU A 34 0.86 -4.36 40.59
N LEU A 35 1.24 -5.13 39.57
CA LEU A 35 1.69 -4.59 38.28
C LEU A 35 0.60 -3.78 37.57
N GLY A 36 -0.65 -4.27 37.61
CA GLY A 36 -1.81 -3.54 37.08
C GLY A 36 -2.06 -2.21 37.81
N PHE A 37 -1.88 -2.18 39.13
CA PHE A 37 -1.98 -0.96 39.92
C PHE A 37 -0.86 0.04 39.58
N VAL A 38 0.39 -0.41 39.50
CA VAL A 38 1.54 0.44 39.12
C VAL A 38 1.36 1.02 37.71
N ALA A 39 0.90 0.20 36.76
CA ALA A 39 0.60 0.66 35.40
C ALA A 39 -0.50 1.73 35.37
N SER A 40 -1.52 1.62 36.23
CA SER A 40 -2.59 2.61 36.36
C SER A 40 -2.07 3.96 36.87
N ILE A 41 -1.16 3.95 37.86
CA ILE A 41 -0.52 5.17 38.38
C ILE A 41 0.30 5.85 37.28
N LEU A 42 1.12 5.08 36.55
CA LEU A 42 1.92 5.62 35.45
C LEU A 42 1.05 6.21 34.33
N GLY A 43 -0.03 5.53 33.97
CA GLY A 43 -1.02 6.04 33.01
C GLY A 43 -1.68 7.34 33.45
N PHE A 44 -1.99 7.48 34.74
CA PHE A 44 -2.55 8.70 35.30
C PHE A 44 -1.55 9.87 35.27
N ILE A 45 -0.29 9.62 35.63
CA ILE A 45 0.77 10.64 35.55
C ILE A 45 0.96 11.11 34.11
N PHE A 46 1.00 10.19 33.15
CA PHE A 46 1.14 10.55 31.73
C PHE A 46 -0.04 11.39 31.21
N ALA A 47 -1.27 11.02 31.58
CA ALA A 47 -2.47 11.79 31.23
C ALA A 47 -2.43 13.21 31.85
N ALA A 48 -2.01 13.34 33.11
CA ALA A 48 -1.87 14.63 33.78
C ALA A 48 -0.83 15.54 33.11
N VAL A 49 0.34 15.00 32.76
CA VAL A 49 1.41 15.75 32.05
C VAL A 49 0.93 16.22 30.66
N SER A 50 0.18 15.38 29.95
CA SER A 50 -0.39 15.71 28.63
C SER A 50 -1.45 16.81 28.71
N LEU A 51 -2.23 16.85 29.79
CA LEU A 51 -3.21 17.93 30.04
C LEU A 51 -2.52 19.26 30.37
N MET A 52 -1.41 19.23 31.11
CA MET A 52 -0.67 20.46 31.45
C MET A 52 0.09 21.06 30.26
N SER A 53 0.49 20.24 29.27
CA SER A 53 1.20 20.70 28.07
C SER A 53 0.27 21.31 27.00
N HIS A 54 -1.05 21.20 27.16
CA HIS A 54 -2.01 21.74 26.19
C HIS A 54 -2.46 23.20 26.47
N GLN A 55 -1.95 23.86 27.53
CA GLN A 55 -2.36 25.21 27.93
C GLN A 55 -1.45 26.36 27.49
N THR A 56 -0.39 26.13 26.71
CA THR A 56 0.49 27.20 26.21
C THR A 56 0.42 27.33 24.70
N ASN A 57 -0.64 27.97 24.20
CA ASN A 57 -0.62 28.65 22.90
C ASN A 57 -1.69 29.75 22.88
N PRO A 58 -1.33 31.05 22.87
CA PRO A 58 -2.29 32.11 22.56
C PRO A 58 -2.67 32.05 21.07
N ALA A 59 -3.97 32.21 20.80
CA ALA A 59 -4.55 32.18 19.46
C ALA A 59 -4.10 33.39 18.61
N PRO A 60 -3.83 33.22 17.30
CA PRO A 60 -3.76 34.33 16.37
C PRO A 60 -5.16 34.75 15.91
N THR A 61 -5.36 36.07 15.99
CA THR A 61 -6.54 36.84 15.61
C THR A 61 -6.95 36.62 14.15
N ALA A 62 -8.26 36.51 13.94
CA ALA A 62 -8.90 36.47 12.62
C ALA A 62 -8.76 37.81 11.89
N GLU A 63 -8.36 37.77 10.63
CA GLU A 63 -8.63 38.83 9.66
C GLU A 63 -9.16 38.24 8.36
N GLN A 64 -10.12 38.95 7.80
CA GLN A 64 -11.13 38.53 6.85
C GLN A 64 -10.61 38.58 5.41
N ALA A 65 -11.07 37.66 4.57
CA ALA A 65 -11.41 37.97 3.17
C ALA A 65 -12.40 36.93 2.64
N ALA A 66 -13.69 37.21 2.82
CA ALA A 66 -14.75 36.61 2.03
C ALA A 66 -14.77 37.30 0.65
N VAL A 67 -14.60 36.53 -0.43
CA VAL A 67 -15.00 36.97 -1.77
C VAL A 67 -16.07 36.01 -2.26
N SER A 68 -17.30 36.52 -2.24
CA SER A 68 -18.47 35.94 -2.89
C SER A 68 -18.43 36.18 -4.40
N ILE A 69 -18.61 35.12 -5.19
CA ILE A 69 -19.06 35.18 -6.60
C ILE A 69 -20.01 33.97 -6.74
N SER A 70 -21.29 34.08 -6.40
CA SER A 70 -22.42 34.61 -7.21
C SER A 70 -22.50 34.04 -8.63
N ASP A 71 -23.56 33.26 -8.83
CA ASP A 71 -24.13 32.70 -10.05
C ASP A 71 -23.86 33.44 -11.37
N ARG A 72 -23.44 32.68 -12.39
CA ARG A 72 -23.98 32.83 -13.74
C ARG A 72 -23.84 31.54 -14.55
N ALA A 73 -24.93 30.78 -14.59
CA ALA A 73 -25.19 29.85 -15.69
C ALA A 73 -25.44 30.65 -16.98
N ALA A 74 -24.72 30.33 -18.04
CA ALA A 74 -25.02 30.71 -19.42
C ALA A 74 -24.52 29.59 -20.35
N PRO A 75 -25.18 29.39 -21.50
CA PRO A 75 -25.32 28.09 -22.16
C PRO A 75 -24.12 27.67 -23.03
N LEU A 76 -24.04 26.36 -23.29
CA LEU A 76 -23.12 25.72 -24.23
C LEU A 76 -23.13 26.41 -25.61
N PRO A 77 -21.97 26.68 -26.22
CA PRO A 77 -21.85 26.79 -27.66
C PRO A 77 -21.73 25.40 -28.29
N THR A 78 -22.67 25.09 -29.17
CA THR A 78 -22.62 24.02 -30.16
C THR A 78 -21.53 24.27 -31.20
N ALA A 79 -20.86 23.18 -31.59
CA ALA A 79 -20.10 22.96 -32.82
C ALA A 79 -18.83 23.80 -33.07
N VAL A 80 -17.68 23.15 -32.88
CA VAL A 80 -16.63 23.07 -33.90
C VAL A 80 -16.17 21.62 -33.95
N GLU A 81 -16.83 20.83 -34.80
CA GLU A 81 -16.19 19.68 -35.43
C GLU A 81 -14.98 20.16 -36.21
N ASP A 82 -14.00 19.26 -36.35
CA ASP A 82 -12.79 19.38 -37.15
C ASP A 82 -11.53 19.88 -36.40
N ARG A 83 -10.97 19.02 -35.55
CA ARG A 83 -9.53 18.95 -35.31
C ARG A 83 -9.09 17.49 -35.13
N ILE A 84 -8.53 16.96 -36.22
CA ILE A 84 -7.50 15.91 -36.28
C ILE A 84 -7.70 14.76 -35.30
N SER A 85 -8.31 13.68 -35.78
CA SER A 85 -8.19 12.35 -35.21
C SER A 85 -6.73 11.92 -35.27
N VAL A 86 -5.94 12.28 -34.26
CA VAL A 86 -4.65 11.63 -34.01
C VAL A 86 -4.99 10.22 -33.52
N GLU A 87 -4.50 9.25 -34.27
CA GLU A 87 -4.73 7.82 -34.08
C GLU A 87 -4.15 7.39 -32.71
N THR A 88 -4.96 7.54 -31.66
CA THR A 88 -4.61 7.06 -30.32
C THR A 88 -4.67 5.54 -30.33
N ASN A 89 -3.53 4.89 -30.60
CA ASN A 89 -3.43 3.44 -30.48
C ASN A 89 -3.87 3.02 -29.07
N SER A 90 -4.94 2.23 -29.04
CA SER A 90 -5.55 1.73 -27.82
C SER A 90 -4.56 0.81 -27.07
N LEU A 91 -4.74 0.66 -25.76
CA LEU A 91 -3.89 -0.25 -24.97
C LEU A 91 -3.84 -1.69 -25.54
N PRO A 92 -4.94 -2.28 -26.05
CA PRO A 92 -4.91 -3.56 -26.75
C PRO A 92 -3.99 -3.60 -27.97
N GLU A 93 -3.92 -2.54 -28.78
CA GLU A 93 -3.04 -2.48 -29.95
C GLU A 93 -1.58 -2.39 -29.54
N ARG A 94 -1.27 -1.60 -28.49
CA ARG A 94 0.08 -1.53 -27.92
C ARG A 94 0.54 -2.87 -27.35
N LEU A 95 -0.36 -3.61 -26.71
CA LEU A 95 -0.09 -4.96 -26.21
C LEU A 95 0.01 -5.99 -27.35
N ALA A 96 -0.75 -5.84 -28.44
CA ALA A 96 -0.67 -6.72 -29.61
C ALA A 96 0.66 -6.61 -30.35
N LEU A 97 1.40 -5.51 -30.18
CA LEU A 97 2.77 -5.38 -30.68
C LEU A 97 3.78 -6.24 -29.90
N CYS A 98 3.42 -6.75 -28.72
CA CYS A 98 4.17 -7.74 -27.96
C CYS A 98 3.83 -9.16 -28.43
N GLU A 99 4.80 -9.94 -28.88
CA GLU A 99 4.56 -11.34 -29.29
C GLU A 99 4.24 -12.26 -28.11
N MET A 100 4.65 -11.91 -26.88
CA MET A 100 4.36 -12.64 -25.64
C MET A 100 4.21 -11.64 -24.47
N VAL A 101 3.01 -11.50 -23.90
CA VAL A 101 2.79 -10.74 -22.65
C VAL A 101 2.84 -11.72 -21.48
N SER A 102 3.85 -11.59 -20.62
CA SER A 102 3.88 -12.34 -19.37
C SER A 102 3.05 -11.62 -18.30
N GLU A 103 1.75 -11.93 -18.21
CA GLU A 103 0.86 -11.33 -17.20
C GLU A 103 1.26 -11.68 -15.75
N ASN A 104 2.13 -12.69 -15.56
CA ASN A 104 2.46 -13.24 -14.23
C ASN A 104 3.91 -13.02 -13.80
N SER A 105 4.75 -12.31 -14.58
CA SER A 105 6.16 -12.10 -14.24
C SER A 105 6.73 -10.74 -14.64
N ALA A 106 5.90 -9.68 -14.70
CA ALA A 106 6.36 -8.35 -15.11
C ALA A 106 7.58 -7.91 -14.28
N GLU A 107 8.74 -7.90 -14.92
CA GLU A 107 10.01 -7.55 -14.31
C GLU A 107 9.98 -6.06 -13.94
N THR A 108 10.39 -5.72 -12.72
CA THR A 108 10.43 -4.31 -12.30
C THR A 108 11.79 -3.72 -12.62
N ARG A 109 11.80 -2.59 -13.34
CA ARG A 109 13.02 -1.84 -13.65
C ARG A 109 12.90 -0.38 -13.24
N LEU A 110 14.02 0.32 -13.14
CA LEU A 110 14.06 1.76 -12.91
C LEU A 110 14.33 2.47 -14.23
N ILE A 111 13.74 3.65 -14.36
CA ILE A 111 14.05 4.57 -15.45
C ILE A 111 15.42 5.21 -15.15
N SER A 112 16.38 5.07 -16.06
CA SER A 112 17.74 5.61 -15.90
C SER A 112 17.83 7.10 -16.19
N GLU A 113 16.95 7.61 -17.05
CA GLU A 113 16.88 9.02 -17.44
C GLU A 113 15.45 9.37 -17.88
N ALA A 114 15.07 10.64 -17.78
CA ALA A 114 13.71 11.04 -18.13
C ALA A 114 13.42 10.83 -19.63
N HIS A 115 12.30 10.17 -19.94
CA HIS A 115 11.88 9.85 -21.30
C HIS A 115 10.39 10.07 -21.49
N ASP A 116 10.00 10.41 -22.71
CA ASP A 116 8.60 10.38 -23.12
C ASP A 116 8.16 8.93 -23.33
N LEU A 117 6.94 8.60 -22.91
CA LEU A 117 6.32 7.31 -23.26
C LEU A 117 5.86 7.37 -24.72
N LEU A 118 6.18 6.36 -25.54
CA LEU A 118 5.82 6.34 -26.96
C LEU A 118 4.72 5.33 -27.28
N LEU A 119 3.96 5.57 -28.35
CA LEU A 119 2.89 4.67 -28.80
C LEU A 119 3.40 3.41 -29.51
N ALA A 120 4.64 3.40 -30.00
CA ALA A 120 5.25 2.27 -30.72
C ALA A 120 6.77 2.14 -30.39
N PRO A 121 7.39 0.96 -30.62
CA PRO A 121 8.82 0.74 -30.37
C PRO A 121 9.70 1.38 -31.47
N SER A 122 9.67 2.71 -31.56
CA SER A 122 10.43 3.49 -32.54
C SER A 122 10.72 4.90 -32.01
N ALA A 123 11.88 5.46 -32.37
CA ALA A 123 12.26 6.81 -31.98
C ALA A 123 11.38 7.91 -32.63
N ASP A 124 10.77 7.59 -33.77
CA ASP A 124 9.88 8.50 -34.51
C ASP A 124 8.40 8.31 -34.15
N ALA A 125 8.10 7.45 -33.16
CA ALA A 125 6.72 7.21 -32.73
C ALA A 125 6.15 8.40 -31.95
N ASP A 126 4.85 8.64 -32.12
CA ASP A 126 4.15 9.68 -31.38
C ASP A 126 4.17 9.42 -29.86
N PRO A 127 4.30 10.47 -29.03
CA PRO A 127 4.27 10.33 -27.59
C PRO A 127 2.85 10.03 -27.11
N VAL A 128 2.77 9.23 -26.03
CA VAL A 128 1.55 9.04 -25.26
C VAL A 128 1.18 10.38 -24.62
N LEU A 129 -0.01 10.88 -24.92
CA LEU A 129 -0.48 12.14 -24.37
C LEU A 129 -0.99 11.99 -22.94
N ASN A 130 -0.73 12.99 -22.11
CA ASN A 130 -1.40 13.18 -20.83
C ASN A 130 -2.69 13.96 -21.07
N GLU A 131 -3.78 13.24 -21.36
CA GLU A 131 -5.08 13.85 -21.70
C GLU A 131 -5.58 14.80 -20.61
N ARG A 132 -5.37 14.45 -19.33
CA ARG A 132 -5.78 15.27 -18.19
C ARG A 132 -5.00 16.58 -18.11
N ALA A 133 -3.68 16.52 -18.20
CA ALA A 133 -2.85 17.73 -18.20
C ALA A 133 -3.12 18.57 -19.44
N SER A 134 -3.33 17.92 -20.59
CA SER A 134 -3.58 18.60 -21.84
C SER A 134 -4.92 19.34 -21.85
N GLY A 135 -5.97 18.72 -21.31
CA GLY A 135 -7.28 19.35 -21.15
C GLY A 135 -7.31 20.49 -20.14
N LEU A 136 -6.46 20.44 -19.10
CA LEU A 136 -6.36 21.51 -18.10
C LEU A 136 -5.56 22.73 -18.61
N LEU A 137 -4.59 22.51 -19.49
CA LEU A 137 -3.63 23.53 -19.93
C LEU A 137 -3.83 24.00 -21.37
N ASP A 138 -4.85 23.46 -22.06
CA ASP A 138 -5.17 23.72 -23.48
C ASP A 138 -3.93 23.60 -24.39
N LYS A 139 -3.07 22.62 -24.07
CA LYS A 139 -1.80 22.34 -24.75
C LYS A 139 -1.58 20.84 -24.76
N GLN A 140 -1.06 20.30 -25.87
CA GLN A 140 -0.66 18.89 -25.88
C GLN A 140 0.56 18.69 -25.00
N ILE A 141 0.40 17.89 -23.95
CA ILE A 141 1.44 17.56 -23.00
C ILE A 141 1.67 16.05 -23.08
N SER A 142 2.89 15.66 -23.43
CA SER A 142 3.32 14.27 -23.43
C SER A 142 3.44 13.74 -22.01
N ARG A 143 3.22 12.43 -21.86
CA ARG A 143 3.51 11.73 -20.62
C ARG A 143 4.97 11.33 -20.58
N ARG A 144 5.62 11.69 -19.48
CA ARG A 144 7.02 11.39 -19.21
C ARG A 144 7.20 10.48 -18.03
N VAL A 145 8.15 9.58 -18.16
CA VAL A 145 8.77 8.90 -17.04
C VAL A 145 10.00 9.66 -16.59
N ILE A 146 10.28 9.66 -15.29
CA ILE A 146 11.40 10.39 -14.70
C ILE A 146 12.47 9.43 -14.19
N GLU A 147 13.71 9.90 -14.06
CA GLU A 147 14.81 9.14 -13.48
C GLU A 147 14.43 8.54 -12.12
N SER A 148 14.87 7.31 -11.87
CA SER A 148 14.56 6.49 -10.70
C SER A 148 13.09 6.12 -10.51
N GLN A 149 12.21 6.42 -11.46
CA GLN A 149 10.82 5.95 -11.42
C GLN A 149 10.78 4.44 -11.64
N PRO A 150 10.12 3.66 -10.76
CA PRO A 150 9.93 2.24 -10.98
C PRO A 150 8.83 1.99 -12.01
N VAL A 151 9.10 1.06 -12.92
CA VAL A 151 8.18 0.65 -13.99
C VAL A 151 8.11 -0.87 -14.07
N SER A 152 6.93 -1.39 -14.44
CA SER A 152 6.76 -2.80 -14.80
C SER A 152 7.05 -2.97 -16.29
N VAL A 153 8.01 -3.81 -16.64
CA VAL A 153 8.27 -4.22 -18.01
C VAL A 153 7.24 -5.28 -18.40
N LEU A 154 6.38 -4.95 -19.36
CA LEU A 154 5.31 -5.82 -19.85
C LEU A 154 5.79 -6.74 -20.98
N CYS A 155 6.67 -6.22 -21.84
CA CYS A 155 7.35 -6.97 -22.90
C CYS A 155 8.56 -6.19 -23.42
N GLU A 156 9.45 -6.87 -24.16
CA GLU A 156 10.55 -6.26 -24.90
C GLU A 156 10.46 -6.63 -26.38
N LYS A 157 10.83 -5.69 -27.26
CA LYS A 157 10.84 -5.87 -28.72
C LYS A 157 11.87 -4.94 -29.36
N ASP A 158 12.77 -5.49 -30.16
CA ASP A 158 13.70 -4.73 -31.03
C ASP A 158 14.49 -3.60 -30.31
N GLY A 159 14.90 -3.85 -29.06
CA GLY A 159 15.64 -2.86 -28.25
C GLY A 159 14.76 -1.85 -27.52
N TRP A 160 13.45 -2.05 -27.51
CA TRP A 160 12.46 -1.27 -26.77
C TRP A 160 11.74 -2.14 -25.75
N ALA A 161 11.25 -1.49 -24.70
CA ALA A 161 10.43 -2.11 -23.68
C ALA A 161 9.08 -1.41 -23.60
N LEU A 162 8.01 -2.20 -23.59
CA LEU A 162 6.69 -1.70 -23.23
C LEU A 162 6.60 -1.67 -21.71
N VAL A 163 6.47 -0.47 -21.14
CA VAL A 163 6.49 -0.28 -19.70
C VAL A 163 5.18 0.28 -19.20
N ARG A 164 4.86 -0.05 -17.95
CA ARG A 164 3.77 0.56 -17.18
C ARG A 164 4.34 1.32 -15.99
N THR A 165 3.94 2.58 -15.82
CA THR A 165 4.31 3.38 -14.65
C THR A 165 3.66 2.84 -13.39
N MET A 166 4.43 2.69 -12.31
CA MET A 166 3.89 2.32 -11.01
C MET A 166 3.29 3.56 -10.32
N ASN A 167 2.15 3.40 -9.64
CA ASN A 167 1.42 4.41 -8.85
C ASN A 167 0.40 5.31 -9.57
N GLU A 168 0.21 5.20 -10.88
CA GLU A 168 -0.89 5.90 -11.58
C GLU A 168 -2.05 4.94 -11.86
N SER A 169 -3.29 5.40 -11.63
CA SER A 169 -4.53 4.66 -11.90
C SER A 169 -4.58 4.12 -13.34
N ALA A 170 -5.40 3.08 -13.60
CA ALA A 170 -5.74 2.40 -14.87
C ALA A 170 -6.03 3.24 -16.14
N ASP A 171 -5.47 4.43 -16.28
CA ASP A 171 -5.49 5.17 -17.52
C ASP A 171 -4.54 4.48 -18.51
N THR A 172 -5.03 4.25 -19.73
CA THR A 172 -4.25 3.70 -20.83
C THR A 172 -3.03 4.57 -21.17
N SER A 173 -2.98 5.82 -20.71
CA SER A 173 -1.82 6.71 -20.82
C SER A 173 -0.65 6.35 -19.88
N SER A 174 -0.83 5.41 -18.95
CA SER A 174 0.23 4.90 -18.05
C SER A 174 1.15 3.85 -18.69
N VAL A 175 0.86 3.44 -19.93
CA VAL A 175 1.59 2.41 -20.66
C VAL A 175 2.18 2.98 -21.94
N GLY A 176 3.47 2.76 -22.18
CA GLY A 176 4.11 3.18 -23.43
C GLY A 176 5.48 2.56 -23.60
N TRP A 177 6.04 2.73 -24.79
CA TRP A 177 7.35 2.22 -25.16
C TRP A 177 8.45 3.18 -24.74
N VAL A 178 9.54 2.62 -24.23
CA VAL A 178 10.80 3.31 -23.95
C VAL A 178 11.97 2.49 -24.50
N PRO A 179 13.10 3.12 -24.88
CA PRO A 179 14.26 2.36 -25.33
C PRO A 179 14.83 1.56 -24.16
N ASN A 180 15.36 0.36 -24.41
CA ASN A 180 15.95 -0.48 -23.35
C ASN A 180 17.12 0.22 -22.64
N GLY A 181 17.83 1.14 -23.32
CA GLY A 181 18.86 1.97 -22.70
C GLY A 181 18.35 2.96 -21.63
N ALA A 182 17.06 3.32 -21.69
CA ALA A 182 16.38 4.10 -20.67
C ALA A 182 15.99 3.27 -19.43
N LEU A 183 16.19 1.94 -19.48
CA LEU A 183 15.93 1.05 -18.37
C LEU A 183 17.23 0.66 -17.69
N ALA A 184 17.34 1.01 -16.43
CA ALA A 184 18.31 0.41 -15.53
C ALA A 184 17.64 -0.75 -14.80
N PHE A 185 18.37 -1.86 -14.65
CA PHE A 185 18.11 -2.70 -13.49
C PHE A 185 18.17 -1.80 -12.26
N PRO A 186 17.30 -1.99 -11.25
CA PRO A 186 17.44 -1.27 -9.99
C PRO A 186 18.88 -1.45 -9.54
N GLN A 187 19.70 -0.40 -9.64
CA GLN A 187 21.05 -0.51 -9.17
C GLN A 187 20.92 -0.78 -7.67
N PRO A 188 21.57 -1.84 -7.15
CA PRO A 188 21.64 -2.00 -5.71
C PRO A 188 22.19 -0.68 -5.18
N ASN A 189 21.46 -0.04 -4.26
CA ASN A 189 21.85 1.23 -3.67
C ASN A 189 23.37 1.22 -3.47
N THR A 190 24.09 2.11 -4.16
CA THR A 190 25.56 2.20 -4.09
C THR A 190 26.03 2.70 -2.72
N THR A 191 25.09 3.03 -1.81
CA THR A 191 25.33 2.95 -0.38
C THR A 191 25.69 1.52 -0.05
N THR A 192 26.98 1.24 0.14
CA THR A 192 27.51 -0.07 0.54
C THR A 192 26.62 -0.71 1.61
N VAL A 193 25.64 -1.52 1.18
CA VAL A 193 24.73 -2.19 2.10
C VAL A 193 25.62 -3.17 2.83
N ARG A 194 25.83 -2.91 4.12
CA ARG A 194 26.66 -3.77 4.97
C ARG A 194 26.11 -5.19 4.84
N SER A 195 26.95 -6.10 4.36
CA SER A 195 26.59 -7.51 4.31
C SER A 195 26.32 -8.01 5.72
N ILE A 196 25.13 -8.54 5.94
CA ILE A 196 24.76 -9.18 7.19
C ILE A 196 25.55 -10.48 7.28
N VAL A 197 26.25 -10.67 8.41
CA VAL A 197 27.07 -11.84 8.66
C VAL A 197 26.44 -12.76 9.69
N MET A 198 26.84 -14.04 9.67
CA MET A 198 26.28 -15.09 10.52
C MET A 198 26.16 -14.74 12.01
N LYS A 199 27.10 -13.98 12.58
CA LYS A 199 27.11 -13.62 14.00
C LYS A 199 26.02 -12.61 14.41
N GLU A 200 25.42 -11.92 13.46
CA GLU A 200 24.42 -10.86 13.70
C GLU A 200 23.00 -11.41 13.80
N VAL A 201 22.78 -12.66 13.36
CA VAL A 201 21.47 -13.30 13.36
C VAL A 201 21.31 -14.13 14.65
N PRO A 202 20.22 -13.95 15.42
CA PRO A 202 19.93 -14.75 16.61
C PRO A 202 19.43 -16.14 16.20
N TRP A 203 20.36 -17.07 15.94
CA TRP A 203 20.01 -18.42 15.51
C TRP A 203 19.29 -19.22 16.61
N THR A 204 18.02 -19.52 16.40
CA THR A 204 17.26 -20.50 17.18
C THR A 204 17.41 -21.89 16.57
N ALA A 205 16.95 -22.94 17.28
CA ALA A 205 16.97 -24.30 16.73
C ALA A 205 16.22 -24.39 15.38
N GLN A 206 15.15 -23.61 15.19
CA GLN A 206 14.34 -23.60 13.97
C GLN A 206 15.04 -22.85 12.82
N THR A 207 15.58 -21.65 13.09
CA THR A 207 16.25 -20.86 12.04
C THR A 207 17.61 -21.46 11.65
N LYS A 208 18.33 -22.07 12.60
CA LYS A 208 19.65 -22.69 12.37
C LYS A 208 19.63 -23.80 11.31
N LYS A 209 18.49 -24.52 11.15
CA LYS A 209 18.31 -25.55 10.11
C LYS A 209 18.42 -24.97 8.69
N TYR A 210 18.07 -23.69 8.50
CA TYR A 210 18.03 -23.01 7.20
C TYR A 210 19.06 -21.87 7.10
N ARG A 211 20.08 -21.87 7.97
CA ARG A 211 20.98 -20.73 8.20
C ARG A 211 21.56 -20.11 6.93
N ASP A 212 22.06 -20.93 6.00
CA ASP A 212 22.78 -20.46 4.82
C ASP A 212 21.80 -19.82 3.82
N LYS A 213 20.60 -20.39 3.72
CA LYS A 213 19.49 -19.84 2.92
C LYS A 213 18.94 -18.54 3.50
N ILE A 214 18.74 -18.49 4.82
CA ILE A 214 18.29 -17.28 5.51
C ILE A 214 19.31 -16.16 5.32
N LEU A 215 20.61 -16.42 5.47
CA LEU A 215 21.63 -15.40 5.29
C LEU A 215 21.66 -14.83 3.86
N LEU A 216 21.48 -15.69 2.85
CA LEU A 216 21.34 -15.25 1.45
C LEU A 216 20.12 -14.36 1.26
N ILE A 217 18.99 -14.72 1.87
CA ILE A 217 17.75 -13.95 1.79
C ILE A 217 17.89 -12.58 2.47
N LEU A 218 18.39 -12.53 3.71
CA LEU A 218 18.57 -11.26 4.44
C LEU A 218 19.47 -10.28 3.68
N ASN A 219 20.57 -10.78 3.10
CA ASN A 219 21.44 -9.95 2.27
C ASN A 219 20.76 -9.50 0.96
N SER A 220 19.91 -10.34 0.37
CA SER A 220 19.13 -9.98 -0.82
C SER A 220 18.08 -8.93 -0.48
N ILE A 221 17.36 -9.06 0.65
CA ILE A 221 16.42 -8.04 1.16
C ILE A 221 17.13 -6.70 1.35
N ALA A 222 18.24 -6.69 2.07
CA ALA A 222 18.97 -5.45 2.37
C ALA A 222 19.49 -4.76 1.09
N ARG A 223 19.87 -5.54 0.08
CA ARG A 223 20.38 -5.05 -1.21
C ARG A 223 19.28 -4.59 -2.16
N ASP A 224 18.20 -5.35 -2.24
CA ASP A 224 17.22 -5.28 -3.35
C ASP A 224 15.95 -4.52 -2.97
N ASN A 225 15.69 -4.28 -1.68
CA ASN A 225 14.47 -3.62 -1.22
C ASN A 225 14.74 -2.14 -0.85
N PRO A 226 14.41 -1.16 -1.74
CA PRO A 226 14.67 0.26 -1.49
C PRO A 226 13.90 0.83 -0.28
N TYR A 227 12.86 0.14 0.17
CA TYR A 227 12.07 0.55 1.34
C TYR A 227 12.61 0.00 2.66
N CYS A 228 13.54 -0.95 2.59
CA CYS A 228 14.23 -1.51 3.74
C CYS A 228 15.59 -0.80 3.94
N ARG A 229 15.56 0.47 4.36
CA ARG A 229 16.80 1.25 4.55
C ARG A 229 17.69 0.68 5.66
N SER A 230 17.07 0.09 6.67
CA SER A 230 17.72 -0.60 7.78
C SER A 230 17.02 -1.94 8.00
N LEU A 231 17.76 -3.03 7.85
CA LEU A 231 17.29 -4.37 8.17
C LEU A 231 17.89 -4.76 9.51
N ASP A 232 17.07 -5.04 10.53
CA ASP A 232 17.56 -5.57 11.81
C ASP A 232 17.43 -7.10 11.84
N PRO A 233 18.54 -7.85 11.71
CA PRO A 233 18.50 -9.31 11.73
C PRO A 233 18.07 -9.87 13.10
N ALA A 234 18.11 -9.07 14.17
CA ALA A 234 17.67 -9.48 15.49
C ALA A 234 16.15 -9.76 15.56
N THR A 235 15.39 -9.20 14.62
CA THR A 235 13.94 -9.40 14.49
C THR A 235 13.55 -10.66 13.72
N LEU A 236 14.52 -11.48 13.29
CA LEU A 236 14.27 -12.71 12.57
C LEU A 236 13.48 -13.71 13.43
N GLU A 237 12.28 -14.04 13.00
CA GLU A 237 11.40 -14.98 13.70
C GLU A 237 10.67 -15.92 12.73
N VAL A 238 10.12 -17.00 13.29
CA VAL A 238 9.29 -17.97 12.56
C VAL A 238 7.83 -17.55 12.66
N SER A 239 7.13 -17.58 11.54
CA SER A 239 5.72 -17.26 11.44
C SER A 239 4.83 -18.47 11.66
N GLU A 240 3.66 -18.25 12.25
CA GLU A 240 2.54 -19.21 12.25
C GLU A 240 1.90 -19.41 10.86
N ARG A 241 2.28 -18.61 9.85
CA ARG A 241 1.78 -18.71 8.47
C ARG A 241 2.35 -19.90 7.69
N GLY A 242 3.35 -20.58 8.23
CA GLY A 242 4.02 -21.72 7.59
C GLY A 242 3.63 -23.06 8.20
N THR A 243 4.15 -24.13 7.62
CA THR A 243 4.10 -25.48 8.20
C THR A 243 5.48 -25.89 8.71
N ARG A 244 5.58 -27.06 9.33
CA ARG A 244 6.88 -27.58 9.79
C ARG A 244 7.79 -27.93 8.62
N GLU A 245 7.22 -28.42 7.53
CA GLU A 245 7.89 -28.83 6.31
C GLU A 245 8.24 -27.62 5.43
N ASP A 246 7.39 -26.59 5.43
CA ASP A 246 7.55 -25.35 4.67
C ASP A 246 7.34 -24.13 5.59
N PRO A 247 8.35 -23.82 6.43
CA PRO A 247 8.25 -22.74 7.39
C PRO A 247 8.34 -21.38 6.70
N VAL A 248 7.52 -20.44 7.17
CA VAL A 248 7.59 -19.03 6.80
C VAL A 248 8.34 -18.30 7.91
N PHE A 249 9.31 -17.49 7.53
CA PHE A 249 10.03 -16.59 8.42
C PHE A 249 9.61 -15.14 8.14
N PHE A 250 9.94 -14.26 9.07
CA PHE A 250 9.91 -12.83 8.79
C PHE A 250 11.07 -12.11 9.45
N VAL A 251 11.37 -10.95 8.89
CA VAL A 251 12.29 -9.97 9.44
C VAL A 251 11.66 -8.59 9.30
N THR A 252 11.92 -7.72 10.26
CA THR A 252 11.42 -6.34 10.26
C THR A 252 12.39 -5.43 9.52
N CYS A 253 11.86 -4.70 8.56
CA CYS A 253 12.52 -3.60 7.89
C CYS A 253 12.14 -2.28 8.55
N GLU A 254 13.18 -1.50 8.86
CA GLU A 254 13.11 -0.17 9.42
C GLU A 254 13.58 0.86 8.37
N GLY A 255 13.05 2.07 8.42
CA GLY A 255 13.49 3.18 7.56
C GLY A 255 12.56 3.57 6.39
N GLY A 256 11.36 2.97 6.31
CA GLY A 256 10.18 3.65 5.76
C GLY A 256 9.49 4.52 6.82
N ASP A 257 8.41 5.21 6.45
CA ASP A 257 7.60 6.01 7.42
C ASP A 257 7.04 5.15 8.56
N ILE A 258 6.90 3.84 8.34
CA ILE A 258 6.41 2.85 9.30
C ILE A 258 7.23 1.56 9.14
N PRO A 259 7.71 0.92 10.23
CA PRO A 259 8.33 -0.40 10.16
C PRO A 259 7.39 -1.45 9.56
N PHE A 260 7.92 -2.38 8.78
CA PHE A 260 7.13 -3.44 8.16
C PHE A 260 7.88 -4.77 8.09
N ASN A 261 7.14 -5.88 8.12
CA ASN A 261 7.71 -7.22 8.06
C ASN A 261 7.81 -7.70 6.62
N ILE A 262 8.97 -8.22 6.23
CA ILE A 262 9.14 -8.99 5.00
C ILE A 262 9.06 -10.47 5.37
N TRP A 263 8.17 -11.19 4.69
CA TRP A 263 7.91 -12.61 4.90
C TRP A 263 8.61 -13.41 3.80
N PHE A 264 9.23 -14.53 4.16
CA PHE A 264 9.97 -15.35 3.20
C PHE A 264 10.04 -16.83 3.63
N ARG A 265 10.33 -17.69 2.67
CA ARG A 265 10.56 -19.13 2.85
C ARG A 265 12.01 -19.48 2.50
N PRO A 266 12.56 -20.60 3.00
CA PRO A 266 13.89 -21.06 2.60
C PRO A 266 14.02 -21.35 1.09
N SER A 267 12.91 -21.64 0.40
CA SER A 267 12.85 -21.80 -1.07
C SER A 267 13.19 -20.52 -1.82
N ASP A 268 13.02 -19.36 -1.19
CA ASP A 268 13.15 -18.05 -1.84
C ASP A 268 14.63 -17.60 -1.89
N ALA A 269 15.55 -18.43 -1.41
CA ALA A 269 16.98 -18.14 -1.42
C ALA A 269 17.51 -17.97 -2.85
N GLY A 270 18.20 -16.84 -3.09
CA GLY A 270 18.65 -16.43 -4.42
C GLY A 270 17.57 -15.71 -5.23
N GLY A 271 16.36 -15.55 -4.69
CA GLY A 271 15.30 -14.72 -5.27
C GLY A 271 15.52 -13.23 -5.04
N TRP A 272 14.79 -12.43 -5.81
CA TRP A 272 14.74 -10.98 -5.67
C TRP A 272 13.70 -10.57 -4.62
N PHE A 273 14.07 -9.68 -3.70
CA PHE A 273 13.22 -9.23 -2.58
C PHE A 273 12.83 -7.75 -2.67
N GLY A 274 12.85 -7.19 -3.87
CA GLY A 274 12.27 -5.87 -4.10
C GLY A 274 10.77 -5.86 -3.82
N PRO A 275 10.20 -4.67 -3.57
CA PRO A 275 8.77 -4.51 -3.36
C PRO A 275 7.99 -5.07 -4.55
N SER A 276 7.02 -5.93 -4.29
CA SER A 276 5.96 -6.18 -5.27
C SER A 276 5.16 -4.89 -5.40
N PRO A 277 4.88 -4.39 -6.62
CA PRO A 277 4.02 -3.21 -6.77
C PRO A 277 2.66 -3.51 -6.12
N PRO A 278 2.07 -2.58 -5.35
CA PRO A 278 0.73 -2.77 -4.84
C PRO A 278 -0.25 -3.03 -6.00
N ILE A 279 -1.30 -3.83 -5.76
CA ILE A 279 -2.37 -4.02 -6.75
C ILE A 279 -2.87 -2.68 -7.27
N GLU A 280 -3.14 -2.62 -8.57
CA GLU A 280 -3.64 -1.43 -9.21
C GLU A 280 -5.03 -1.05 -8.65
N ARG A 281 -5.31 0.24 -8.43
CA ARG A 281 -6.52 0.67 -7.71
C ARG A 281 -7.80 0.16 -8.36
N SER A 282 -7.86 0.15 -9.71
CA SER A 282 -9.05 -0.34 -10.42
C SER A 282 -9.26 -1.84 -10.25
N ALA A 283 -8.17 -2.61 -10.25
CA ALA A 283 -8.15 -4.04 -9.98
C ALA A 283 -8.53 -4.31 -8.51
N ALA A 284 -8.06 -3.50 -7.57
CA ALA A 284 -8.43 -3.58 -6.16
C ALA A 284 -9.93 -3.33 -5.95
N ILE A 285 -10.50 -2.31 -6.59
CA ILE A 285 -11.94 -2.02 -6.57
C ILE A 285 -12.73 -3.22 -7.11
N SER A 286 -12.31 -3.76 -8.25
CA SER A 286 -13.01 -4.88 -8.89
C SER A 286 -12.92 -6.16 -8.06
N ALA A 287 -11.76 -6.45 -7.47
CA ALA A 287 -11.58 -7.59 -6.58
C ALA A 287 -12.37 -7.43 -5.27
N CYS A 288 -12.42 -6.23 -4.71
CA CYS A 288 -13.16 -5.96 -3.49
C CYS A 288 -14.68 -5.98 -3.71
N GLU A 289 -15.17 -5.54 -4.87
CA GLU A 289 -16.57 -5.72 -5.27
C GLU A 289 -16.94 -7.20 -5.39
N GLN A 290 -16.07 -8.02 -5.99
CA GLN A 290 -16.27 -9.47 -6.04
C GLN A 290 -16.31 -10.07 -4.62
N GLY A 291 -15.44 -9.60 -3.72
CA GLY A 291 -15.47 -9.93 -2.30
C GLY A 291 -16.79 -9.58 -1.61
N ALA A 292 -17.34 -8.39 -1.88
CA ALA A 292 -18.64 -7.96 -1.39
C ALA A 292 -19.78 -8.88 -1.91
N ARG A 293 -19.76 -9.22 -3.21
CA ARG A 293 -20.71 -10.17 -3.81
C ARG A 293 -20.62 -11.55 -3.18
N ALA A 294 -19.42 -12.05 -2.93
CA ALA A 294 -19.21 -13.34 -2.28
C ALA A 294 -19.65 -13.37 -0.80
N SER A 295 -19.65 -12.21 -0.14
CA SER A 295 -20.04 -12.07 1.27
C SER A 295 -21.53 -11.80 1.48
N ALA A 296 -22.26 -11.37 0.45
CA ALA A 296 -23.68 -11.05 0.53
C ALA A 296 -24.58 -12.29 0.41
N THR A 297 -25.70 -12.32 1.14
CA THR A 297 -26.73 -13.36 1.01
C THR A 297 -27.37 -13.38 -0.39
N HIS A 298 -27.51 -12.20 -0.99
CA HIS A 298 -28.05 -12.02 -2.35
C HIS A 298 -27.03 -11.27 -3.23
N PRO A 299 -26.05 -11.97 -3.84
CA PRO A 299 -24.94 -11.35 -4.59
C PRO A 299 -25.37 -10.44 -5.75
N SER A 300 -26.52 -10.70 -6.37
CA SER A 300 -27.08 -9.89 -7.46
C SER A 300 -27.63 -8.53 -7.00
N THR A 301 -27.90 -8.38 -5.70
CA THR A 301 -28.42 -7.12 -5.12
C THR A 301 -27.31 -6.19 -4.64
N VAL A 302 -26.05 -6.61 -4.75
CA VAL A 302 -24.90 -5.81 -4.32
C VAL A 302 -24.75 -4.57 -5.21
N SER A 303 -24.83 -3.41 -4.58
CA SER A 303 -24.50 -2.10 -5.16
C SER A 303 -23.25 -1.55 -4.47
N PHE A 304 -22.10 -1.69 -5.11
CA PHE A 304 -20.79 -1.33 -4.54
C PHE A 304 -20.40 0.11 -4.88
N SER A 305 -19.89 0.87 -3.90
CA SER A 305 -19.42 2.24 -4.10
C SER A 305 -18.04 2.23 -4.75
N ARG A 306 -17.96 2.54 -6.05
CA ARG A 306 -16.67 2.55 -6.76
C ARG A 306 -15.92 3.88 -6.69
N PHE A 307 -16.57 4.96 -6.24
CA PHE A 307 -16.03 6.33 -6.37
C PHE A 307 -16.24 7.24 -5.16
N ILE A 308 -17.43 7.22 -4.54
CA ILE A 308 -17.81 8.22 -3.52
C ILE A 308 -17.26 7.85 -2.15
N ASP A 309 -17.45 6.60 -1.74
CA ASP A 309 -17.01 6.07 -0.45
C ASP A 309 -15.83 5.12 -0.68
N VAL A 310 -14.73 5.59 -1.28
CA VAL A 310 -13.54 4.75 -1.53
C VAL A 310 -12.30 5.40 -0.96
N THR A 311 -11.74 4.77 0.07
CA THR A 311 -10.40 5.10 0.58
C THR A 311 -9.40 4.09 0.05
N TRP A 312 -8.32 4.59 -0.53
CA TRP A 312 -7.22 3.79 -1.05
C TRP A 312 -5.93 4.13 -0.33
N THR A 313 -5.26 3.14 0.23
CA THR A 313 -4.00 3.31 0.96
C THR A 313 -3.00 2.28 0.49
N THR A 314 -1.80 2.71 0.12
CA THR A 314 -0.69 1.85 -0.28
C THR A 314 0.45 1.97 0.73
N TRP A 315 1.21 0.89 0.88
CA TRP A 315 2.42 0.88 1.69
C TRP A 315 3.63 0.44 0.86
N ASN A 316 4.78 0.89 1.32
CA ASN A 316 6.09 0.54 0.79
C ASN A 316 6.41 -0.97 0.83
N SER A 317 5.64 -1.76 1.59
CA SER A 317 5.74 -3.22 1.59
C SER A 317 5.13 -3.89 0.34
N GLY A 318 4.54 -3.12 -0.58
CA GLY A 318 3.74 -3.67 -1.68
C GLY A 318 2.31 -4.05 -1.27
N ARG A 319 1.93 -3.75 -0.03
CA ARG A 319 0.55 -3.91 0.44
C ARG A 319 -0.31 -2.73 0.04
N ALA A 320 -1.59 -3.01 -0.11
CA ALA A 320 -2.58 -1.96 -0.22
C ALA A 320 -3.90 -2.34 0.44
N ARG A 321 -4.65 -1.33 0.85
CA ARG A 321 -5.97 -1.48 1.44
C ARG A 321 -6.96 -0.61 0.69
N LEU A 322 -8.04 -1.26 0.26
CA LEU A 322 -9.24 -0.58 -0.21
C LEU A 322 -10.28 -0.65 0.90
N ALA A 323 -10.75 0.50 1.37
CA ALA A 323 -11.93 0.58 2.21
C ALA A 323 -13.07 1.21 1.42
N SER A 324 -14.25 0.60 1.46
CA SER A 324 -15.42 1.10 0.75
C SER A 324 -16.74 0.73 1.43
N THR A 325 -17.86 1.05 0.79
CA THR A 325 -19.21 0.70 1.22
C THR A 325 -19.98 0.02 0.08
N PHE A 326 -20.96 -0.80 0.44
CA PHE A 326 -21.93 -1.35 -0.52
C PHE A 326 -23.29 -1.51 0.13
N THR A 327 -24.37 -1.52 -0.66
CA THR A 327 -25.69 -1.97 -0.19
C THR A 327 -26.00 -3.36 -0.73
N ALA A 328 -26.70 -4.16 0.06
CA ALA A 328 -27.17 -5.49 -0.35
C ALA A 328 -28.40 -5.89 0.45
N LYS A 329 -29.21 -6.79 -0.10
CA LYS A 329 -30.34 -7.36 0.64
C LYS A 329 -29.89 -8.51 1.54
N ASN A 330 -30.41 -8.53 2.76
CA ASN A 330 -30.25 -9.65 3.69
C ASN A 330 -31.29 -10.77 3.42
N SER A 331 -31.26 -11.83 4.24
CA SER A 331 -32.19 -12.96 4.14
C SER A 331 -33.67 -12.61 4.31
N PHE A 332 -33.99 -11.42 4.84
CA PHE A 332 -35.36 -10.90 4.96
C PHE A 332 -35.73 -9.92 3.84
N ASN A 333 -34.90 -9.84 2.77
CA ASN A 333 -35.10 -8.96 1.63
C ASN A 333 -35.05 -7.45 1.97
N LEU A 334 -34.49 -7.10 3.14
CA LEU A 334 -34.23 -5.72 3.55
C LEU A 334 -32.87 -5.27 3.02
N GLU A 335 -32.83 -4.10 2.38
CA GLU A 335 -31.59 -3.49 1.90
C GLU A 335 -30.86 -2.81 3.06
N LEU A 336 -29.62 -3.22 3.31
CA LEU A 336 -28.75 -2.68 4.35
C LEU A 336 -27.46 -2.14 3.73
N LYS A 337 -26.85 -1.15 4.39
CA LYS A 337 -25.54 -0.61 4.02
C LYS A 337 -24.45 -1.34 4.81
N TYR A 338 -23.36 -1.68 4.14
CA TYR A 338 -22.20 -2.34 4.70
C TYR A 338 -20.94 -1.52 4.42
N GLN A 339 -19.96 -1.63 5.32
CA GLN A 339 -18.57 -1.25 5.09
C GLN A 339 -17.77 -2.50 4.73
N ILE A 340 -16.79 -2.32 3.85
CA ILE A 340 -15.87 -3.39 3.44
C ILE A 340 -14.44 -2.87 3.43
N SER A 341 -13.51 -3.68 3.91
CA SER A 341 -12.07 -3.42 3.88
C SER A 341 -11.36 -4.63 3.29
N CYS A 342 -10.68 -4.43 2.16
CA CYS A 342 -9.93 -5.45 1.46
C CYS A 342 -8.43 -5.15 1.57
N LEU A 343 -7.65 -6.11 2.07
CA LEU A 343 -6.19 -6.02 2.18
C LEU A 343 -5.52 -6.86 1.10
N PHE A 344 -4.54 -6.28 0.41
CA PHE A 344 -3.80 -6.88 -0.69
C PHE A 344 -2.30 -6.88 -0.43
N GLU A 345 -1.58 -7.79 -1.10
CA GLU A 345 -0.13 -7.85 -1.21
C GLU A 345 0.22 -8.24 -2.65
N GLY A 346 0.80 -7.31 -3.41
CA GLY A 346 0.75 -7.39 -4.87
C GLY A 346 -0.69 -7.53 -5.35
N ASN A 347 -0.94 -8.36 -6.36
CA ASN A 347 -2.27 -8.67 -6.89
C ASN A 347 -3.08 -9.66 -6.04
N ARG A 348 -2.50 -10.19 -4.95
CA ARG A 348 -3.15 -11.20 -4.11
C ARG A 348 -4.00 -10.53 -3.03
N LEU A 349 -5.28 -10.88 -2.99
CA LEU A 349 -6.18 -10.53 -1.89
C LEU A 349 -5.86 -11.38 -0.66
N LEU A 350 -5.49 -10.74 0.44
CA LEU A 350 -5.09 -11.38 1.70
C LEU A 350 -6.24 -11.50 2.70
N ASP A 351 -7.08 -10.48 2.79
CA ASP A 351 -8.15 -10.39 3.79
C ASP A 351 -9.32 -9.56 3.27
N ILE A 352 -10.54 -9.94 3.65
CA ILE A 352 -11.77 -9.18 3.44
C ILE A 352 -12.49 -9.07 4.79
N GLN A 353 -12.79 -7.85 5.19
CA GLN A 353 -13.59 -7.57 6.39
C GLN A 353 -14.86 -6.84 5.96
N VAL A 354 -16.01 -7.41 6.30
CA VAL A 354 -17.33 -6.82 6.05
C VAL A 354 -18.03 -6.60 7.38
N SER A 355 -18.60 -5.42 7.56
CA SER A 355 -19.44 -5.08 8.72
C SER A 355 -20.61 -4.22 8.30
N GLU A 356 -21.73 -4.29 9.01
CA GLU A 356 -22.86 -3.38 8.78
C GLU A 356 -22.44 -1.93 9.07
N ALA A 357 -22.85 -1.00 8.20
CA ALA A 357 -22.61 0.42 8.40
C ALA A 357 -23.71 0.98 9.31
N GLY A 358 -23.33 1.42 10.50
CA GLY A 358 -24.24 2.00 11.50
C GLY A 358 -24.74 3.40 11.16
#